data_AF-A0A293MB87-F1
#
_entry.id   AF-A0A293MB87-F1
#
_cell.length_a   1.000
_cell.length_b   1.000
_cell.length_c   1.000
_cell.angle_alpha   90.00
_cell.angle_beta   90.00
_cell.angle_gamma   90.00
#
_symmetry.space_group_name_H-M   'P 1'
#
loop_
_entity.id
_entity.type
_entity.pdbx_description
1 polymer ?
#
loop_
_entity_poly.entity_id
_entity_poly.type
_entity_poly.pdbx_seq_one_letter_code
_entity_poly.pdbx_strand_id
1 'polypeptide(L)'
;MPGTFYQPRASSKNKMTGLHNLPLISVALVEGRALGGGAEMTTACDFRLMVEGAEVQFVHMRMGLVPGWGATTRLVHLLGPKMALHILASGCKISGESAITMGFAEDIIQDRDNPLEKAKLWLGQYTTGNSPEIVQVAKKTIVNARNVLPAESFKQEQKLFASVWGGPANKAALESNIKHR
;
A
#
# COMPACT_ATOMS: atom_id res chain seq x y z
N MET A 1 36.18 -27.39 -4.03
CA MET A 1 34.99 -27.57 -4.88
C MET A 1 34.15 -26.30 -4.79
N PRO A 2 33.85 -25.60 -5.89
CA PRO A 2 33.00 -24.42 -5.82
C PRO A 2 31.55 -24.89 -5.60
N GLY A 3 30.99 -24.52 -4.45
CA GLY A 3 29.61 -24.80 -4.11
C GLY A 3 28.67 -24.18 -5.14
N THR A 4 27.73 -24.95 -5.63
CA THR A 4 26.65 -24.50 -6.49
C THR A 4 25.84 -23.45 -5.73
N PHE A 5 26.05 -22.17 -6.04
CA PHE A 5 25.14 -21.11 -5.64
C PHE A 5 23.78 -21.44 -6.24
N TYR A 6 22.82 -21.82 -5.40
CA TYR A 6 21.42 -21.91 -5.80
C TYR A 6 21.00 -20.53 -6.32
N GLN A 7 20.87 -20.39 -7.63
CA GLN A 7 20.23 -19.22 -8.22
C GLN A 7 18.72 -19.35 -7.99
N PRO A 8 18.08 -18.40 -7.28
CA PRO A 8 16.63 -18.40 -7.19
C PRO A 8 16.06 -18.33 -8.61
N ARG A 9 15.21 -19.29 -8.99
CA ARG A 9 14.47 -19.19 -10.26
C ARG A 9 13.62 -17.93 -10.22
N ALA A 10 13.99 -16.93 -11.02
CA ALA A 10 13.18 -15.74 -11.26
C ALA A 10 11.98 -16.12 -12.13
N SER A 11 10.98 -16.82 -11.58
CA SER A 11 9.77 -17.18 -12.33
C SER A 11 8.54 -17.44 -11.47
N SER A 12 8.36 -16.68 -10.38
CA SER A 12 7.08 -16.61 -9.68
C SER A 12 6.60 -15.17 -9.71
N LYS A 13 5.40 -14.92 -10.25
CA LYS A 13 4.72 -13.62 -10.11
C LYS A 13 4.83 -13.20 -8.64
N ASN A 14 5.51 -12.09 -8.35
CA ASN A 14 5.69 -11.63 -6.99
C ASN A 14 4.29 -11.40 -6.38
N LYS A 15 3.89 -12.24 -5.42
CA LYS A 15 2.56 -12.19 -4.78
C LYS A 15 2.27 -10.82 -4.18
N MET A 16 3.29 -10.12 -3.66
CA MET A 16 3.16 -8.76 -3.14
C MET A 16 2.83 -7.75 -4.23
N THR A 17 3.36 -7.92 -5.44
CA THR A 17 2.97 -7.09 -6.59
C THR A 17 1.52 -7.37 -7.00
N GLY A 18 1.07 -8.63 -6.92
CA GLY A 18 -0.33 -8.99 -7.10
C GLY A 18 -1.25 -8.28 -6.11
N LEU A 19 -0.92 -8.35 -4.81
CA LEU A 19 -1.65 -7.65 -3.74
C LEU A 19 -1.74 -6.14 -4.00
N HIS A 20 -0.60 -5.51 -4.26
CA HIS A 20 -0.49 -4.07 -4.49
C HIS A 20 -1.30 -3.57 -5.70
N ASN A 21 -1.49 -4.45 -6.70
CA ASN A 21 -2.19 -4.15 -7.94
C ASN A 21 -3.66 -4.60 -7.94
N LEU A 22 -4.17 -5.15 -6.82
CA LEU A 22 -5.59 -5.45 -6.72
C LEU A 22 -6.41 -4.17 -6.95
N PRO A 23 -7.58 -4.26 -7.60
CA PRO A 23 -8.49 -3.14 -7.74
C PRO A 23 -9.22 -2.83 -6.42
N LEU A 24 -8.62 -3.11 -5.26
CA LEU A 24 -9.18 -2.87 -3.94
C LEU A 24 -8.26 -1.91 -3.19
N ILE A 25 -8.85 -1.05 -2.34
CA ILE A 25 -8.06 -0.31 -1.35
C ILE A 25 -7.61 -1.30 -0.28
N SER A 26 -6.31 -1.39 -0.06
CA SER A 26 -5.70 -2.33 0.87
C SER A 26 -5.08 -1.62 2.07
N VAL A 27 -5.29 -2.16 3.27
CA VAL A 27 -4.74 -1.62 4.52
C VAL A 27 -3.98 -2.73 5.24
N ALA A 28 -2.72 -2.48 5.60
CA ALA A 28 -1.97 -3.33 6.51
C ALA A 28 -2.27 -2.89 7.96
N LEU A 29 -3.00 -3.72 8.70
CA LEU A 29 -3.11 -3.57 10.15
C LEU A 29 -1.93 -4.29 10.82
N VAL A 30 -1.06 -3.53 11.47
CA VAL A 30 0.12 -4.07 12.16
C VAL A 30 -0.16 -4.12 13.66
N GLU A 31 -0.50 -5.30 14.17
CA GLU A 31 -0.89 -5.50 15.57
C GLU A 31 0.32 -5.73 16.52
N GLY A 32 1.48 -6.02 15.95
CA GLY A 32 2.69 -6.35 16.70
C GLY A 32 3.94 -6.16 15.86
N ARG A 33 4.81 -7.18 15.82
CA ARG A 33 6.11 -7.08 15.14
C ARG A 33 6.00 -7.56 13.70
N ALA A 34 6.21 -6.67 12.73
CA ALA A 34 6.33 -7.02 11.31
C ALA A 34 7.81 -6.95 10.89
N LEU A 35 8.46 -8.12 10.79
CA LEU A 35 9.89 -8.24 10.53
C LEU A 35 10.17 -8.85 9.16
N GLY A 36 11.18 -8.36 8.45
CA GLY A 36 11.65 -8.95 7.19
C GLY A 36 10.55 -9.01 6.14
N GLY A 37 10.12 -10.21 5.75
CA GLY A 37 9.01 -10.40 4.81
C GLY A 37 7.68 -9.81 5.29
N GLY A 38 7.42 -9.79 6.60
CA GLY A 38 6.27 -9.11 7.19
C GLY A 38 6.35 -7.59 6.98
N ALA A 39 7.54 -7.00 7.15
CA ALA A 39 7.77 -5.60 6.83
C ALA A 39 7.58 -5.32 5.33
N GLU A 40 8.07 -6.22 4.45
CA GLU A 40 7.84 -6.07 3.01
C GLU A 40 6.35 -6.11 2.65
N MET A 41 5.56 -6.93 3.33
CA MET A 41 4.11 -7.01 3.11
C MET A 41 3.40 -5.69 3.42
N THR A 42 3.78 -4.99 4.49
CA THR A 42 3.17 -3.70 4.84
C THR A 42 3.32 -2.67 3.71
N THR A 43 4.44 -2.69 2.98
CA THR A 43 4.68 -1.80 1.83
C THR A 43 3.86 -2.16 0.60
N ALA A 44 3.31 -3.38 0.54
CA ALA A 44 2.49 -3.83 -0.58
C ALA A 44 1.03 -3.40 -0.46
N CYS A 45 0.57 -2.97 0.73
CA CYS A 45 -0.72 -2.35 0.93
C CYS A 45 -0.68 -0.85 0.59
N ASP A 46 -1.84 -0.26 0.28
CA ASP A 46 -1.95 1.18 0.05
C ASP A 46 -1.66 1.96 1.33
N PHE A 47 -2.31 1.54 2.41
CA PHE A 47 -2.23 2.15 3.73
C PHE A 47 -1.72 1.16 4.78
N ARG A 48 -1.27 1.68 5.90
CA ARG A 48 -0.68 1.03 7.07
C ARG A 48 -1.23 1.70 8.32
N LEU A 49 -1.92 0.92 9.16
CA LEU A 49 -2.35 1.32 10.49
C LEU A 49 -1.57 0.50 11.51
N MET A 50 -1.01 1.14 12.52
CA MET A 50 -0.20 0.47 13.53
C MET A 50 -0.95 0.45 14.86
N VAL A 51 -1.10 -0.71 15.49
CA VAL A 51 -1.61 -0.76 16.86
C VAL A 51 -0.57 -0.17 17.80
N GLU A 52 -1.01 0.48 18.87
CA GLU A 52 -0.13 1.02 19.90
C GLU A 52 0.91 -0.03 20.36
N GLY A 53 2.20 0.30 20.28
CA GLY A 53 3.30 -0.62 20.58
C GLY A 53 3.74 -1.59 19.46
N ALA A 54 3.10 -1.57 18.29
CA ALA A 54 3.55 -2.31 17.12
C ALA A 54 4.86 -1.75 16.53
N GLU A 55 5.64 -2.61 15.87
CA GLU A 55 6.89 -2.20 15.21
C GLU A 55 7.05 -2.85 13.84
N VAL A 56 7.58 -2.08 12.88
CA VAL A 56 8.01 -2.60 11.57
C VAL A 56 9.53 -2.53 11.48
N GLN A 57 10.18 -3.59 10.98
CA GLN A 57 11.63 -3.62 10.84
C GLN A 57 12.10 -4.46 9.64
N PHE A 58 12.92 -3.84 8.80
CA PHE A 58 13.58 -4.51 7.68
C PHE A 58 14.93 -5.09 8.13
N VAL A 59 14.98 -6.38 8.43
CA VAL A 59 16.17 -7.05 8.99
C VAL A 59 17.15 -7.61 7.95
N HIS A 60 16.82 -7.47 6.67
CA HIS A 60 17.54 -8.04 5.51
C HIS A 60 19.06 -7.77 5.55
N MET A 61 19.48 -6.53 5.81
CA MET A 61 20.91 -6.17 5.87
C MET A 61 21.67 -6.95 6.95
N ARG A 62 21.05 -7.18 8.12
CA ARG A 62 21.65 -7.98 9.20
C ARG A 62 21.76 -9.46 8.82
N MET A 63 20.91 -9.92 7.91
CA MET A 63 20.92 -11.27 7.36
C MET A 63 21.87 -11.41 6.15
N GLY A 64 22.58 -10.36 5.76
CA GLY A 64 23.48 -10.38 4.61
C GLY A 64 22.75 -10.37 3.25
N LEU A 65 21.54 -9.81 3.19
CA LEU A 65 20.72 -9.74 1.97
C LEU A 65 19.94 -8.41 1.89
N VAL A 66 19.22 -8.21 0.79
CA VAL A 66 18.34 -7.04 0.57
C VAL A 66 16.88 -7.50 0.45
N PRO A 67 15.88 -6.60 0.61
CA PRO A 67 14.49 -6.96 0.39
C PRO A 67 14.27 -7.59 -0.99
N GLY A 68 13.58 -8.73 -1.02
CA GLY A 68 13.42 -9.54 -2.23
C GLY A 68 12.03 -9.47 -2.84
N TRP A 69 11.04 -8.95 -2.11
CA TRP A 69 9.64 -8.91 -2.53
C TRP A 69 9.19 -7.51 -2.95
N GLY A 70 10.14 -6.62 -3.24
CA GLY A 70 9.92 -5.31 -3.85
C GLY A 70 9.76 -4.17 -2.85
N ALA A 71 10.03 -4.38 -1.55
CA ALA A 71 9.92 -3.31 -0.56
C ALA A 71 10.89 -2.15 -0.83
N THR A 72 12.08 -2.41 -1.38
CA THR A 72 13.03 -1.33 -1.77
C THR A 72 12.36 -0.33 -2.70
N THR A 73 11.78 -0.79 -3.81
CA THR A 73 11.08 0.06 -4.77
C THR A 73 9.92 0.78 -4.11
N ARG A 74 9.10 0.10 -3.31
CA ARG A 74 7.92 0.72 -2.70
C ARG A 74 8.28 1.75 -1.63
N LEU A 75 9.30 1.50 -0.81
CA LEU A 75 9.81 2.48 0.15
C LEU A 75 10.33 3.74 -0.53
N VAL A 76 11.00 3.63 -1.68
CA VAL A 76 11.45 4.80 -2.45
C VAL A 76 10.27 5.63 -2.92
N HIS A 77 9.18 5.01 -3.39
CA HIS A 77 7.97 5.73 -3.78
C HIS A 77 7.22 6.33 -2.58
N LEU A 78 7.20 5.63 -1.44
CA LEU A 78 6.51 6.05 -0.22
C LEU A 78 7.23 7.22 0.47
N LEU A 79 8.55 7.12 0.64
CA LEU A 79 9.33 7.98 1.56
C LEU A 79 10.50 8.70 0.88
N GLY A 80 10.70 8.48 -0.41
CA GLY A 80 11.87 8.94 -1.13
C GLY A 80 13.13 8.09 -0.88
N PRO A 81 14.15 8.22 -1.75
CA PRO A 81 15.33 7.35 -1.74
C PRO A 81 16.17 7.49 -0.47
N LYS A 82 16.26 8.69 0.11
CA LYS A 82 17.06 8.94 1.32
C LYS A 82 16.51 8.19 2.53
N MET A 83 15.20 8.28 2.77
CA MET A 83 14.56 7.61 3.90
C MET A 83 14.54 6.09 3.70
N ALA A 84 14.25 5.64 2.47
CA ALA A 84 14.32 4.22 2.12
C ALA A 84 15.71 3.62 2.41
N LEU A 85 16.78 4.33 2.02
CA LEU A 85 18.14 3.91 2.31
C LEU A 85 18.42 3.88 3.82
N HIS A 86 18.00 4.90 4.57
CA HIS A 86 18.17 4.93 6.02
C HIS A 86 17.52 3.72 6.70
N ILE A 87 16.25 3.44 6.38
CA ILE A 87 15.50 2.31 6.94
C ILE A 87 16.17 0.98 6.61
N LEU A 88 16.51 0.75 5.35
CA LEU A 88 17.06 -0.53 4.90
C LEU A 88 18.49 -0.75 5.41
N ALA A 89 19.34 0.27 5.37
CA ALA A 89 20.75 0.18 5.76
C ALA A 89 20.93 0.06 7.28
N SER A 90 20.17 0.83 8.07
CA SER A 90 20.24 0.76 9.54
C SER A 90 19.51 -0.47 10.09
N GLY A 91 18.49 -0.96 9.38
CA GLY A 91 17.53 -1.92 9.92
C GLY A 91 16.90 -1.41 11.22
N CYS A 92 16.64 -0.10 11.32
CA CYS A 92 16.01 0.50 12.50
C CYS A 92 14.60 -0.04 12.73
N LYS A 93 14.15 0.00 13.98
CA LYS A 93 12.76 -0.25 14.32
C LYS A 93 11.95 0.99 13.99
N ILE A 94 10.83 0.81 13.31
CA ILE A 94 9.86 1.87 13.02
C ILE A 94 8.70 1.68 14.01
N SER A 95 8.60 2.56 15.01
CA SER A 95 7.45 2.64 15.92
C SER A 95 6.25 3.30 15.23
N GLY A 96 5.07 3.22 15.84
CA GLY A 96 3.89 3.94 15.35
C GLY A 96 4.13 5.44 15.17
N GLU A 97 4.71 6.11 16.17
CA GLU A 97 4.94 7.56 16.13
C GLU A 97 5.96 7.95 15.05
N SER A 98 7.03 7.15 14.94
CA SER A 98 8.04 7.34 13.89
C SER A 98 7.42 7.12 12.52
N ALA A 99 6.57 6.10 12.38
CA ALA A 99 5.89 5.79 11.13
C ALA A 99 4.98 6.93 10.67
N ILE A 100 4.19 7.53 11.56
CA ILE A 100 3.36 8.70 11.25
C ILE A 100 4.24 9.88 10.83
N THR A 101 5.26 10.19 11.64
CA THR A 101 6.14 11.34 11.40
C THR A 101 6.84 11.29 10.05
N MET A 102 7.26 10.10 9.62
CA MET A 102 7.95 9.94 8.34
C MET A 102 7.01 9.71 7.15
N GLY A 103 5.69 9.58 7.38
CA GLY A 103 4.72 9.26 6.32
C GLY A 103 4.69 7.79 5.91
N PHE A 104 5.19 6.89 6.78
CA PHE A 104 5.12 5.44 6.56
C PHE A 104 3.78 4.84 7.01
N ALA A 105 3.09 5.40 8.00
CA ALA A 105 1.76 4.93 8.41
C ALA A 105 0.77 6.10 8.42
N GLU A 106 -0.52 5.79 8.34
CA GLU A 106 -1.58 6.81 8.33
C GLU A 106 -2.18 7.06 9.72
N ASP A 107 -2.23 6.04 10.60
CA ASP A 107 -2.76 6.20 11.96
C ASP A 107 -2.21 5.17 12.96
N ILE A 108 -2.36 5.47 14.24
CA ILE A 108 -2.08 4.58 15.36
C ILE A 108 -3.39 4.17 16.04
N ILE A 109 -3.71 2.89 16.02
CA ILE A 109 -4.89 2.35 16.71
C ILE A 109 -4.56 2.10 18.17
N GLN A 110 -5.16 2.91 19.04
CA GLN A 110 -5.00 2.82 20.50
C GLN A 110 -5.76 1.63 21.13
N ASP A 111 -6.87 1.21 20.53
CA ASP A 111 -7.70 0.10 20.99
C ASP A 111 -7.07 -1.25 20.61
N ARG A 112 -6.43 -1.90 21.60
CA ARG A 112 -5.77 -3.19 21.43
C ARG A 112 -6.70 -4.39 21.50
N ASP A 113 -7.92 -4.21 22.02
CA ASP A 113 -8.88 -5.31 22.17
C ASP A 113 -9.64 -5.56 20.86
N ASN A 114 -9.91 -4.50 20.09
CA ASN A 114 -10.66 -4.59 18.83
C ASN A 114 -9.99 -3.85 17.65
N PRO A 115 -8.69 -4.08 17.37
CA PRO A 115 -7.96 -3.29 16.39
C PRO A 115 -8.50 -3.46 14.96
N LEU A 116 -8.99 -4.65 14.62
CA LEU A 116 -9.58 -4.93 13.31
C LEU A 116 -10.84 -4.09 13.04
N GLU A 117 -11.72 -3.93 14.03
CA GLU A 117 -12.94 -3.14 13.85
C GLU A 117 -12.62 -1.65 13.71
N LYS A 118 -11.62 -1.15 14.44
CA LYS A 118 -11.11 0.22 14.25
C LYS A 118 -10.50 0.42 12.87
N ALA A 119 -9.72 -0.53 12.37
CA ALA A 119 -9.15 -0.48 11.03
C ALA A 119 -10.23 -0.50 9.95
N LYS A 120 -11.29 -1.30 10.11
CA LYS A 120 -12.46 -1.31 9.22
C LYS A 120 -13.19 0.02 9.22
N LEU A 121 -13.41 0.60 10.40
CA LEU A 121 -14.03 1.93 10.53
C LEU A 121 -13.19 3.00 9.83
N TRP A 122 -11.87 2.97 10.04
CA TRP A 122 -10.94 3.88 9.36
C TRP A 122 -10.99 3.71 7.84
N LEU A 123 -11.00 2.47 7.33
CA LEU A 123 -11.15 2.20 5.88
C LEU A 123 -12.53 2.60 5.34
N GLY A 124 -13.55 2.61 6.21
CA GLY A 124 -14.91 3.03 5.89
C GLY A 124 -15.00 4.42 5.29
N GLN A 125 -14.11 5.35 5.67
CA GLN A 125 -14.11 6.71 5.10
C GLN A 125 -13.89 6.74 3.58
N TYR A 126 -13.26 5.71 3.01
CA TYR A 126 -13.00 5.61 1.57
C TYR A 126 -14.02 4.73 0.84
N THR A 127 -14.73 3.85 1.57
CA THR A 127 -15.51 2.76 0.98
C THR A 127 -17.00 2.85 1.31
N THR A 128 -17.37 3.31 2.50
CA THR A 128 -18.76 3.43 2.93
C THR A 128 -19.46 4.56 2.16
N GLY A 129 -20.63 4.26 1.59
CA GLY A 129 -21.40 5.21 0.79
C GLY A 129 -20.89 5.42 -0.64
N ASN A 130 -19.68 4.95 -0.95
CA ASN A 130 -19.13 5.00 -2.30
C ASN A 130 -19.51 3.74 -3.09
N SER A 131 -19.73 3.88 -4.40
CA SER A 131 -19.93 2.72 -5.28
C SER A 131 -18.65 1.87 -5.31
N PRO A 132 -18.74 0.55 -5.03
CA PRO A 132 -17.58 -0.36 -5.12
C PRO A 132 -16.90 -0.32 -6.49
N GLU A 133 -17.67 -0.18 -7.56
CA GLU A 133 -17.15 -0.05 -8.92
C GLU A 133 -16.27 1.21 -9.07
N ILE A 134 -16.73 2.35 -8.53
CA ILE A 134 -15.99 3.61 -8.61
C ILE A 134 -14.71 3.55 -7.78
N VAL A 135 -14.75 2.93 -6.59
CA VAL A 135 -13.54 2.69 -5.77
C VAL A 135 -12.54 1.81 -6.54
N GLN A 136 -13.01 0.74 -7.19
CA GLN A 136 -12.16 -0.14 -7.99
C GLN A 136 -11.53 0.59 -9.19
N VAL A 137 -12.30 1.42 -9.89
CA VAL A 137 -11.81 2.19 -11.04
C VAL A 137 -10.81 3.26 -10.59
N ALA A 138 -11.07 3.97 -9.49
CA ALA A 138 -10.13 4.92 -8.90
C ALA A 138 -8.81 4.24 -8.49
N LYS A 139 -8.88 3.06 -7.88
CA LYS A 139 -7.68 2.27 -7.55
C LYS A 139 -6.90 1.88 -8.82
N LYS A 140 -7.58 1.51 -9.90
CA LYS A 140 -6.95 1.16 -11.19
C LYS A 140 -6.23 2.35 -11.83
N THR A 141 -6.77 3.57 -11.78
CA THR A 141 -6.08 4.75 -12.35
C THR A 141 -4.72 4.97 -11.66
N ILE A 142 -4.68 4.85 -10.33
CA ILE A 142 -3.44 4.96 -9.55
C ILE A 142 -2.45 3.84 -9.87
N VAL A 143 -2.90 2.59 -9.95
CA VAL A 143 -2.02 1.45 -10.30
C VAL A 143 -1.40 1.63 -11.69
N ASN A 144 -2.19 2.13 -12.65
CA ASN A 144 -1.73 2.41 -14.00
C ASN A 144 -0.71 3.55 -14.04
N ALA A 145 -0.98 4.65 -13.32
CA ALA A 145 -0.10 5.83 -13.30
C ALA A 145 1.31 5.54 -12.76
N ARG A 146 1.48 4.52 -11.91
CA ARG A 146 2.77 4.19 -11.28
C ARG A 146 3.82 3.64 -12.23
N ASN A 147 3.43 3.08 -13.38
CA ASN A 147 4.32 2.26 -14.21
C ASN A 147 4.44 2.75 -15.67
N VAL A 148 3.95 3.94 -15.98
CA VAL A 148 3.92 4.46 -17.35
C VAL A 148 4.32 5.92 -17.40
N LEU A 149 4.68 6.39 -18.59
CA LEU A 149 4.96 7.81 -18.82
C LEU A 149 3.69 8.65 -18.64
N PRO A 150 3.77 9.92 -18.21
CA PRO A 150 2.60 10.75 -17.95
C PRO A 150 1.60 10.79 -19.12
N ALA A 151 2.08 10.90 -20.35
CA ALA A 151 1.24 10.93 -21.54
C ALA A 151 0.43 9.64 -21.76
N GLU A 152 0.96 8.48 -21.38
CA GLU A 152 0.25 7.20 -21.44
C GLU A 152 -0.71 7.05 -20.27
N SER A 153 -0.31 7.51 -19.08
CA SER A 153 -1.16 7.53 -17.88
C SER A 153 -2.44 8.32 -18.14
N PHE A 154 -2.35 9.52 -18.73
CA PHE A 154 -3.52 10.34 -19.05
C PHE A 154 -4.48 9.66 -20.03
N LYS A 155 -3.95 8.98 -21.06
CA LYS A 155 -4.79 8.22 -22.00
C LYS A 155 -5.51 7.06 -21.32
N GLN A 156 -4.85 6.36 -20.40
CA GLN A 156 -5.46 5.27 -19.65
C GLN A 156 -6.49 5.78 -18.65
N GLU A 157 -6.21 6.89 -17.99
CA GLU A 157 -7.13 7.57 -17.07
C GLU A 157 -8.40 8.02 -17.79
N GLN A 158 -8.29 8.67 -18.95
CA GLN A 158 -9.45 9.06 -19.77
C GLN A 158 -10.32 7.87 -20.17
N LYS A 159 -9.72 6.73 -20.53
CA LYS A 159 -10.45 5.50 -20.84
C LYS A 159 -11.20 4.96 -19.62
N LEU A 160 -10.55 4.93 -18.46
CA LEU A 160 -11.17 4.48 -17.21
C LEU A 160 -12.31 5.42 -16.78
N PHE A 161 -12.10 6.73 -16.86
CA PHE A 161 -13.14 7.73 -16.63
C PHE A 161 -14.34 7.53 -17.56
N ALA A 162 -14.09 7.38 -18.87
CA ALA A 162 -15.16 7.18 -19.86
C ALA A 162 -15.97 5.90 -19.58
N SER A 163 -15.37 4.86 -18.97
CA SER A 163 -16.08 3.63 -18.63
C SER A 163 -17.11 3.80 -17.50
N VAL A 164 -16.95 4.81 -16.64
CA VAL A 164 -17.86 5.06 -15.51
C VAL A 164 -18.75 6.31 -15.71
N TRP A 165 -18.38 7.18 -16.64
CA TRP A 165 -19.15 8.37 -16.97
C TRP A 165 -20.54 8.01 -17.52
N GLY A 166 -21.59 8.60 -16.93
CA GLY A 166 -22.98 8.25 -17.26
C GLY A 166 -23.42 6.85 -16.80
N GLY A 167 -22.57 6.11 -16.09
CA GLY A 167 -22.91 4.83 -15.47
C GLY A 167 -23.90 4.98 -14.30
N PRO A 168 -24.41 3.86 -13.74
CA PRO A 168 -25.42 3.88 -12.68
C PRO A 168 -25.00 4.71 -11.46
N ALA A 169 -23.76 4.53 -11.00
CA ALA A 169 -23.22 5.28 -9.86
C ALA A 169 -23.12 6.79 -10.14
N ASN A 170 -22.71 7.18 -11.36
CA ASN A 170 -22.61 8.58 -11.75
C ASN A 170 -24.00 9.26 -11.83
N LYS A 171 -25.00 8.57 -12.39
CA LYS A 171 -26.37 9.07 -12.46
C LYS A 171 -26.99 9.25 -11.07
N ALA A 172 -26.88 8.24 -10.20
CA ALA A 172 -27.36 8.32 -8.82
C ALA A 172 -26.70 9.47 -8.03
N ALA A 173 -25.40 9.70 -8.26
CA ALA A 173 -24.67 10.82 -7.68
C ALA A 173 -25.18 12.19 -8.18
N LEU A 174 -25.50 12.32 -9.47
CA LEU A 174 -26.05 13.56 -10.02
C LEU A 174 -27.47 13.85 -9.52
N GLU A 175 -28.29 12.82 -9.33
CA GLU A 175 -29.66 12.93 -8.80
C GLU A 175 -29.69 13.33 -7.31
N SER A 176 -28.65 12.97 -6.55
CA SER A 176 -28.54 13.29 -5.12
C SER A 176 -28.06 14.72 -4.81
N ASN A 177 -27.97 15.60 -5.81
CA ASN A 177 -27.64 17.03 -5.68
C ASN A 177 -26.35 17.32 -4.88
N ILE A 178 -25.27 16.62 -5.21
CA ILE A 178 -23.93 16.78 -4.61
C ILE A 178 -23.40 18.23 -4.68
N LYS A 179 -23.90 19.07 -5.59
CA LYS A 179 -23.46 20.48 -5.73
C LYS A 179 -23.99 21.43 -4.63
N HIS A 180 -24.85 20.98 -3.72
CA HIS A 180 -25.49 21.82 -2.70
C HIS A 180 -25.41 21.29 -1.26
N ARG A 181 -24.44 20.43 -0.95
CA ARG A 181 -24.14 19.99 0.42
C ARG A 181 -22.73 20.37 0.85
#